data_AF-X1ES27-F1
#
_entry.id   AF-X1ES27-F1
#
_cell.length_a   1.000
_cell.length_b   1.000
_cell.length_c   1.000
_cell.angle_alpha   90.00
_cell.angle_beta   90.00
_cell.angle_gamma   90.00
#
_symmetry.space_group_name_H-M   'P 1'
#
loop_
_entity.id
_entity.type
_entity.pdbx_description
1 polymer ?
#
loop_
_entity_poly.entity_id
_entity_poly.type
_entity_poly.pdbx_seq_one_letter_code
_entity_poly.pdbx_strand_id
1 'polypeptide(L)'
;MASFFMKVMNQNTERLITACDEEIMNIPLMSHGVKICATPRFYGNELVTESELLGEIKNCTSANVIGTSVIELLLKNRMIHKDAILWLEHSEDKKKKVGHAIIIK
;
A
#
# COMPACT_ATOMS: atom_id res chain seq x y z
N MET A 1 8.96 13.15 7.34
CA MET A 1 8.14 12.03 7.88
C MET A 1 7.40 11.44 6.70
N ALA A 2 7.24 10.12 6.64
CA ALA A 2 6.45 9.51 5.58
C ALA A 2 4.96 9.80 5.81
N SER A 3 4.22 9.99 4.72
CA SER A 3 2.78 10.26 4.73
C SER A 3 2.08 9.18 3.93
N PHE A 4 0.90 8.76 4.39
CA PHE A 4 0.15 7.67 3.75
C PHE A 4 -1.27 8.10 3.47
N PHE A 5 -1.75 7.85 2.26
CA PHE A 5 -3.19 7.81 2.00
C PHE A 5 -3.75 6.47 2.45
N MET A 6 -4.92 6.48 3.04
CA MET A 6 -5.61 5.26 3.42
C MET A 6 -7.12 5.37 3.15
N LYS A 7 -7.71 4.24 2.73
CA LYS A 7 -9.15 4.08 2.66
C LYS A 7 -9.58 2.78 3.30
N VAL A 8 -10.57 2.88 4.18
CA VAL A 8 -11.26 1.76 4.82
C VAL A 8 -12.53 1.45 4.06
N MET A 9 -12.73 0.18 3.69
CA MET A 9 -13.95 -0.30 3.05
C MET A 9 -14.52 -1.46 3.85
N ASN A 10 -15.78 -1.34 4.25
CA ASN A 10 -16.50 -2.39 4.96
C ASN A 10 -17.61 -2.93 4.05
N GLN A 11 -17.63 -4.24 3.83
CA GLN A 11 -18.72 -4.94 3.11
C GLN A 11 -19.01 -6.27 3.80
N ASN A 12 -20.21 -6.42 4.36
CA ASN A 12 -20.59 -7.59 5.17
C ASN A 12 -19.58 -7.81 6.31
N THR A 13 -18.92 -8.98 6.31
CA THR A 13 -17.87 -9.36 7.27
C THR A 13 -16.48 -8.92 6.86
N GLU A 14 -16.32 -8.33 5.67
CA GLU A 14 -15.03 -7.90 5.14
C GLU A 14 -14.70 -6.46 5.54
N ARG A 15 -13.48 -6.27 6.05
CA ARG A 15 -12.87 -4.97 6.28
C ARG A 15 -11.58 -4.90 5.47
N LEU A 16 -11.66 -4.25 4.31
CA LEU A 16 -10.53 -4.04 3.40
C LEU A 16 -9.88 -2.69 3.68
N ILE A 17 -8.57 -2.71 3.90
CA ILE A 17 -7.73 -1.51 3.98
C ILE A 17 -6.96 -1.36 2.68
N THR A 18 -6.90 -0.15 2.17
CA THR A 18 -6.01 0.19 1.06
C THR A 18 -5.14 1.34 1.52
N ALA A 19 -3.83 1.26 1.30
CA ALA A 19 -2.92 2.34 1.68
C ALA A 19 -1.78 2.52 0.67
N CYS A 20 -1.40 3.77 0.43
CA CYS A 20 -0.24 4.07 -0.38
C CYS A 20 0.60 5.20 0.20
N ASP A 21 1.90 5.18 -0.09
CA ASP A 21 2.75 6.34 0.15
C ASP A 21 2.19 7.55 -0.64
N GLU A 22 2.24 8.75 -0.05
CA GLU A 22 1.73 9.98 -0.65
C GLU A 22 2.33 10.23 -2.05
N GLU A 23 3.64 10.02 -2.20
CA GLU A 23 4.36 10.27 -3.45
C GLU A 23 4.06 9.26 -4.57
N ILE A 24 3.33 8.17 -4.28
CA ILE A 24 2.94 7.15 -5.26
C ILE A 24 1.56 7.42 -5.86
N MET A 25 0.79 8.34 -5.28
CA MET A 25 -0.55 8.67 -5.77
C MET A 25 -0.50 9.19 -7.21
N ASN A 26 -1.34 8.62 -8.08
CA ASN A 26 -1.40 8.89 -9.53
C ASN A 26 -0.09 8.62 -10.30
N ILE A 27 0.90 7.97 -9.69
CA ILE A 27 2.14 7.59 -10.35
C ILE A 27 1.95 6.24 -11.07
N PRO A 28 2.29 6.17 -12.37
CA PRO A 28 2.24 4.91 -13.09
C PRO A 28 3.43 4.00 -12.74
N LEU A 29 3.11 2.78 -12.34
CA LEU A 29 4.05 1.73 -12.02
C LEU A 29 3.87 0.55 -12.97
N MET A 30 4.93 -0.23 -13.19
CA MET A 30 4.95 -1.31 -14.16
C MET A 30 5.40 -2.62 -13.52
N SER A 31 4.80 -3.73 -13.94
CA SER A 31 5.31 -5.08 -13.66
C SER A 31 4.88 -6.02 -14.78
N HIS A 32 5.84 -6.70 -15.41
CA HIS A 32 5.58 -7.71 -16.44
C HIS A 32 4.62 -7.26 -17.56
N GLY A 33 4.75 -6.00 -18.01
CA GLY A 33 3.89 -5.42 -19.06
C GLY A 33 2.52 -4.92 -18.58
N VAL A 34 2.19 -5.08 -17.29
CA VAL A 34 0.98 -4.53 -16.67
C VAL A 34 1.29 -3.18 -16.04
N LYS A 35 0.44 -2.18 -16.34
CA LYS A 35 0.47 -0.85 -15.72
C LYS A 35 -0.46 -0.82 -14.52
N ILE A 36 0.08 -0.40 -13.37
CA ILE A 36 -0.65 -0.21 -12.11
C ILE A 36 -0.55 1.26 -11.74
N CYS A 37 -1.63 1.83 -11.20
CA CYS A 37 -1.66 3.21 -10.75
C CYS A 37 -2.47 3.30 -9.45
N ALA A 38 -1.86 3.83 -8.40
CA ALA A 38 -2.61 4.18 -7.19
C ALA A 38 -3.51 5.37 -7.53
N THR A 39 -4.81 5.26 -7.24
CA THR A 39 -5.77 6.34 -7.53
C THR A 39 -6.54 6.73 -6.28
N PRO A 40 -6.92 8.02 -6.15
CA PRO A 40 -7.85 8.52 -5.12
C PRO A 40 -9.09 7.65 -4.89
N ARG A 41 -9.66 7.16 -5.98
CA ARG A 41 -10.88 6.34 -5.95
C ARG A 41 -10.67 5.05 -5.16
N PHE A 42 -9.49 4.44 -5.29
CA PHE A 42 -9.17 3.17 -4.65
C PHE A 42 -8.52 3.36 -3.27
N TYR A 43 -7.55 4.28 -3.15
CA TYR A 43 -6.71 4.46 -1.95
C TYR A 43 -7.17 5.57 -1.01
N GLY A 44 -8.15 6.39 -1.41
CA GLY A 44 -8.61 7.53 -0.62
C GLY A 44 -7.80 8.80 -0.88
N ASN A 45 -8.21 9.88 -0.19
CA ASN A 45 -7.64 11.24 -0.30
C ASN A 45 -7.21 11.81 1.06
N GLU A 46 -7.41 11.07 2.13
CA GLU A 46 -7.11 11.52 3.48
C GLU A 46 -5.79 10.90 3.93
N LEU A 47 -4.91 11.75 4.47
CA LEU A 47 -3.64 11.33 5.04
C LEU A 47 -3.86 10.78 6.45
N VAL A 48 -3.12 9.74 6.78
CA VAL A 48 -3.14 9.11 8.11
C VAL A 48 -1.73 9.01 8.70
N THR A 49 -1.68 8.91 10.01
CA THR A 49 -0.45 8.64 10.76
C THR A 49 -0.04 7.17 10.64
N GLU A 50 1.23 6.86 10.93
CA GLU A 50 1.72 5.48 11.02
C GLU A 50 0.91 4.64 12.02
N SER A 51 0.55 5.24 13.16
CA SER A 51 -0.19 4.53 14.22
C SER A 51 -1.60 4.16 13.78
N GLU A 52 -2.30 5.06 13.08
CA GLU A 52 -3.64 4.79 12.53
C GLU A 52 -3.57 3.71 11.46
N LEU A 53 -2.61 3.82 10.54
CA LEU A 53 -2.40 2.84 9.48
C LEU A 53 -2.14 1.43 10.03
N LEU A 54 -1.20 1.31 10.97
CA LEU A 54 -0.89 0.03 11.63
C LEU A 54 -2.08 -0.52 12.40
N GLY A 55 -2.83 0.35 13.10
CA GLY A 55 -4.03 -0.03 13.84
C GLY A 55 -5.11 -0.60 12.92
N GLU A 56 -5.36 0.04 11.78
CA GLU A 56 -6.35 -0.41 10.81
C GLU A 56 -5.92 -1.71 10.12
N ILE A 57 -4.67 -1.80 9.67
CA ILE A 57 -4.15 -3.04 9.06
C ILE A 57 -4.15 -4.18 10.08
N LYS A 58 -3.95 -3.93 11.38
CA LYS A 58 -4.01 -4.98 12.40
C LYS A 58 -5.42 -5.56 12.56
N ASN A 59 -6.46 -4.74 12.42
CA ASN A 59 -7.85 -5.12 12.65
C ASN A 59 -8.67 -5.41 11.37
N CYS A 60 -8.05 -5.36 10.20
CA CYS A 60 -8.69 -5.68 8.92
C CYS A 60 -8.76 -7.19 8.63
N THR A 61 -9.65 -7.58 7.71
CA THR A 61 -9.66 -8.92 7.09
C THR A 61 -8.62 -9.00 5.98
N SER A 62 -8.49 -7.93 5.20
CA SER A 62 -7.51 -7.84 4.11
C SER A 62 -6.95 -6.43 3.94
N ALA A 63 -5.74 -6.32 3.39
CA ALA A 63 -5.15 -5.04 3.05
C ALA A 63 -4.36 -5.08 1.75
N ASN A 64 -4.47 -4.04 0.93
CA ASN A 64 -3.64 -3.81 -0.25
C ASN A 64 -2.77 -2.57 -0.03
N VAL A 65 -1.46 -2.73 -0.04
CA VAL A 65 -0.51 -1.64 0.22
C VAL A 65 0.45 -1.45 -0.94
N ILE A 66 0.81 -0.20 -1.23
CA ILE A 66 1.75 0.14 -2.29
C ILE A 66 2.64 1.32 -1.90
N GLY A 67 3.96 1.16 -1.99
CA GLY A 67 4.91 2.16 -1.55
C GLY A 67 6.22 1.54 -1.07
N THR A 68 7.21 2.38 -0.85
CA THR A 68 8.47 1.98 -0.20
C THR A 68 8.33 2.15 1.30
N SER A 69 7.83 3.30 1.77
CA SER A 69 7.70 3.63 3.18
C SER A 69 6.69 2.73 3.89
N VAL A 70 5.51 2.48 3.29
CA VAL A 70 4.50 1.59 3.87
C VAL A 70 4.99 0.15 3.98
N ILE A 71 5.77 -0.33 3.00
CA ILE A 71 6.34 -1.68 3.01
C ILE A 71 7.40 -1.81 4.10
N GLU A 72 8.31 -0.83 4.23
CA GLU A 72 9.30 -0.79 5.30
C GLU A 72 8.63 -0.77 6.68
N LEU A 73 7.58 0.04 6.85
CA LEU A 73 6.80 0.12 8.07
C LEU A 73 6.19 -1.23 8.45
N LEU A 74 5.60 -1.95 7.50
CA LEU A 74 4.97 -3.25 7.73
C LEU A 74 5.99 -4.37 8.00
N LEU A 75 7.14 -4.35 7.32
CA LEU A 75 8.26 -5.27 7.61
C LEU A 75 8.79 -5.06 9.03
N LYS A 76 9.03 -3.80 9.41
CA LYS A 76 9.53 -3.42 10.75
C LYS A 76 8.58 -3.89 11.86
N ASN A 77 7.27 -3.80 11.61
CA ASN A 77 6.22 -4.24 12.54
C ASN A 77 5.84 -5.72 12.38
N ARG A 78 6.56 -6.50 11.56
CA ARG A 78 6.35 -7.94 11.32
C ARG A 78 4.93 -8.29 10.84
N MET A 79 4.31 -7.39 10.09
CA MET A 79 2.96 -7.59 9.54
C MET A 79 2.99 -8.26 8.17
N ILE A 80 4.12 -8.22 7.47
CA ILE A 80 4.37 -8.92 6.21
C ILE A 80 5.76 -9.58 6.22
N HIS A 81 5.96 -10.58 5.36
CA HIS A 81 7.27 -11.16 5.07
C HIS A 81 7.86 -10.55 3.79
N LYS A 82 9.18 -10.45 3.70
CA LYS A 82 9.89 -9.88 2.53
C LYS A 82 9.56 -10.58 1.20
N ASP A 83 9.26 -11.87 1.26
CA ASP A 83 8.95 -12.67 0.07
C ASP A 83 7.50 -12.46 -0.42
N ALA A 84 6.65 -11.82 0.39
CA ALA A 84 5.29 -11.45 0.00
C ALA A 84 5.24 -10.14 -0.80
N ILE A 85 6.39 -9.47 -1.01
CA ILE A 85 6.46 -8.17 -1.67
C ILE A 85 6.60 -8.38 -3.18
N LEU A 86 5.62 -7.87 -3.92
CA LEU A 86 5.73 -7.68 -5.36
C LEU A 86 6.44 -6.35 -5.62
N TRP A 87 7.60 -6.40 -6.28
CA TRP A 87 8.32 -5.19 -6.67
C TRP A 87 7.86 -4.68 -8.03
N LEU A 88 7.52 -3.40 -8.07
CA LEU A 88 7.06 -2.66 -9.24
C LEU A 88 8.13 -1.67 -9.70
N GLU A 89 8.24 -1.45 -11.01
CA GLU A 89 9.15 -0.47 -11.60
C GLU A 89 8.44 0.88 -11.76
N HIS A 90 9.11 1.98 -11.40
CA HIS A 90 8.62 3.31 -11.70
C HIS A 90 8.69 3.57 -13.21
N SER A 91 7.62 4.08 -13.82
CA SER A 91 7.57 4.25 -15.29
C SER A 91 8.62 5.22 -15.83
N GLU A 92 8.98 6.23 -15.05
CA GLU A 92 9.95 7.27 -15.42
C GLU A 92 11.37 6.98 -14.93
N ASP A 93 11.52 6.15 -13.90
CA ASP A 93 12.83 5.82 -13.31
C ASP A 93 12.89 4.32 -13.00
N LYS A 94 13.33 3.54 -13.97
CA LYS A 94 13.41 2.08 -13.85
C LYS A 94 14.35 1.59 -12.74
N LYS A 95 15.20 2.45 -12.17
CA LYS A 95 16.04 2.09 -11.01
C LYS A 95 15.26 2.16 -9.71
N LYS A 96 14.20 2.97 -9.64
CA LYS A 96 13.32 3.08 -8.48
C LYS A 96 12.32 1.92 -8.48
N LYS A 97 12.39 1.11 -7.43
CA LYS A 97 11.41 0.05 -7.16
C LYS A 97 10.43 0.49 -6.09
N VAL A 98 9.16 0.14 -6.27
CA VAL A 98 8.08 0.39 -5.33
C VAL A 98 7.50 -0.95 -4.93
N GLY A 99 7.37 -1.21 -3.63
CA GLY A 99 6.82 -2.47 -3.15
C GLY A 99 5.29 -2.46 -3.17
N HIS A 100 4.70 -3.61 -3.41
CA HIS A 100 3.27 -3.85 -3.28
C HIS A 100 3.06 -5.13 -2.49
N ALA A 101 2.11 -5.15 -1.56
CA ALA A 101 1.77 -6.35 -0.81
C ALA A 101 0.25 -6.47 -0.61
N ILE A 102 -0.21 -7.72 -0.55
CA ILE A 102 -1.58 -8.07 -0.19
C ILE A 102 -1.52 -8.88 1.10
N ILE A 103 -2.32 -8.48 2.08
CA ILE A 103 -2.47 -9.14 3.38
C ILE A 103 -3.88 -9.73 3.42
N ILE A 104 -4.00 -10.99 3.83
CA ILE A 104 -5.27 -11.72 4.02
C ILE A 104 -5.17 -12.47 5.34
N LYS A 105 -6.20 -12.41 6.19
CA LYS A 105 -6.25 -13.06 7.50
C LYS A 105 -7.44 -13.99 7.64
#